data_AF-A0A7W8FZ80-F1
#
_entry.id   AF-A0A7W8FZ80-F1
#
_cell.length_a   1.000
_cell.length_b   1.000
_cell.length_c   1.000
_cell.angle_alpha   90.00
_cell.angle_beta   90.00
_cell.angle_gamma   90.00
#
_symmetry.space_group_name_H-M   'P 1'
#
loop_
_entity.id
_entity.type
_entity.pdbx_description
1 polymer ?
#
loop_
_entity_poly.entity_id
_entity_poly.type
_entity_poly.pdbx_seq_one_letter_code
_entity_poly.pdbx_strand_id
1 'polypeptide(L)'
;MRLSSLARIVGLPALLAAAPFAAAIDVPLAPALHPAVPASTADMFYALFATNCGKPRLDPANPPVVTRGAPAEGSQGVVETITVAYSLLPPESDVCPAVLQPDALTAIELGHLQRGTTLVLQTFDLVGEDDLAYVDWAVVGHTPDPAVSGTWFDPDAPGTGVSLSLAPDAGHAEPTAVLFLATLSPDGAPLWLTGAGKFEDAVLTVPLTRSSAAGSAPVQTTAAGTARFEYLGCGDAVLSVDGVEVRFPDGDAALRQLTTTFGLDDCKPPTTRP
;
A
#
# COMPACT_ATOMS: atom_id res chain seq x y z
N MET A 1 -16.00 51.87 -61.95
CA MET A 1 -17.15 50.98 -61.72
C MET A 1 -16.98 50.34 -60.34
N ARG A 2 -18.05 50.34 -59.53
CA ARG A 2 -18.09 50.00 -58.10
C ARG A 2 -17.95 48.49 -57.80
N LEU A 3 -17.74 48.20 -56.50
CA LEU A 3 -17.90 46.96 -55.69
C LEU A 3 -16.52 46.50 -55.15
N SER A 4 -16.08 46.78 -53.92
CA SER A 4 -16.67 46.74 -52.57
C SER A 4 -17.17 45.34 -52.16
N SER A 5 -16.27 44.52 -51.60
CA SER A 5 -16.62 43.36 -50.79
C SER A 5 -15.83 43.37 -49.48
N LEU A 6 -16.55 43.58 -48.38
CA LEU A 6 -16.12 43.52 -46.99
C LEU A 6 -16.35 42.08 -46.51
N ALA A 7 -15.29 41.38 -46.08
CA ALA A 7 -15.43 40.16 -45.30
C ALA A 7 -15.45 40.51 -43.81
N ARG A 8 -16.57 40.24 -43.14
CA ARG A 8 -16.74 40.33 -41.68
C ARG A 8 -15.97 39.21 -41.00
N ILE A 9 -15.05 39.60 -40.12
CA ILE A 9 -14.53 38.74 -39.05
C ILE A 9 -15.61 38.72 -37.96
N VAL A 10 -16.18 37.54 -37.68
CA VAL A 10 -17.09 37.30 -36.56
C VAL A 10 -16.32 36.49 -35.51
N GLY A 11 -16.45 36.93 -34.27
CA GLY A 11 -15.54 36.65 -33.16
C GLY A 11 -15.55 35.23 -32.61
N LEU A 12 -14.39 34.86 -32.05
CA LEU A 12 -14.25 33.82 -31.04
C LEU A 12 -15.13 34.14 -29.82
N PRO A 13 -15.80 33.16 -29.21
CA PRO A 13 -16.02 33.17 -27.78
C PRO A 13 -14.81 32.51 -27.10
N ALA A 14 -14.04 33.33 -26.39
CA ALA A 14 -13.22 32.89 -25.28
C ALA A 14 -14.17 32.55 -24.12
N LEU A 15 -14.14 31.31 -23.60
CA LEU A 15 -14.44 30.92 -22.21
C LEU A 15 -14.57 29.39 -22.12
N LEU A 16 -13.45 28.72 -21.86
CA LEU A 16 -13.44 27.47 -21.10
C LEU A 16 -12.38 27.64 -20.01
N ALA A 17 -12.86 28.02 -18.83
CA ALA A 17 -12.06 27.91 -17.62
C ALA A 17 -11.90 26.40 -17.33
N ALA A 18 -10.67 25.90 -17.40
CA ALA A 18 -10.33 24.60 -16.86
C ALA A 18 -10.60 24.64 -15.35
N ALA A 19 -11.61 23.90 -14.89
CA ALA A 19 -11.78 23.64 -13.47
C ALA A 19 -10.63 22.74 -13.00
N PRO A 20 -9.95 23.06 -11.89
CA PRO A 20 -8.92 22.18 -11.36
C PRO A 20 -9.57 20.91 -10.81
N PHE A 21 -9.45 19.81 -11.54
CA PHE A 21 -9.71 18.45 -11.06
C PHE A 21 -8.57 18.04 -10.11
N ALA A 22 -8.64 18.52 -8.87
CA ALA A 22 -7.77 18.07 -7.79
C ALA A 22 -8.61 17.96 -6.51
N ALA A 23 -9.67 17.16 -6.57
CA ALA A 23 -10.27 16.62 -5.36
C ALA A 23 -9.61 15.26 -5.11
N ALA A 24 -8.83 15.15 -4.03
CA ALA A 24 -8.38 13.85 -3.54
C ALA A 24 -9.63 13.00 -3.30
N ILE A 25 -9.74 11.88 -4.01
CA ILE A 25 -10.84 10.95 -3.83
C ILE A 25 -10.52 10.18 -2.55
N ASP A 26 -11.06 10.65 -1.44
CA ASP A 26 -11.05 9.93 -0.16
C ASP A 26 -12.12 8.84 -0.26
N VAL A 27 -11.80 7.73 -0.94
CA VAL A 27 -12.67 6.54 -0.93
C VAL A 27 -12.47 5.91 0.45
N PRO A 28 -13.48 5.90 1.34
CA PRO A 28 -13.41 5.00 2.47
C PRO A 28 -13.41 3.58 1.90
N LEU A 29 -12.22 2.99 1.77
CA LEU A 29 -12.07 1.55 1.73
C LEU A 29 -12.58 1.07 3.08
N ALA A 30 -13.90 0.89 3.18
CA ALA A 30 -14.46 0.15 4.28
C ALA A 30 -13.70 -1.19 4.29
N PRO A 31 -13.08 -1.60 5.41
CA PRO A 31 -12.55 -2.94 5.51
C PRO A 31 -13.77 -3.86 5.48
N ALA A 32 -14.15 -4.29 4.27
CA ALA A 32 -14.92 -5.49 4.12
C ALA A 32 -14.03 -6.56 4.72
N LEU A 33 -14.39 -6.99 5.94
CA LEU A 33 -13.80 -8.14 6.61
C LEU A 33 -13.86 -9.30 5.63
N HIS A 34 -12.79 -9.50 4.87
CA HIS A 34 -12.63 -10.66 4.01
C HIS A 34 -12.60 -11.87 4.94
N PRO A 35 -13.31 -12.96 4.60
CA PRO A 35 -13.18 -14.20 5.37
C PRO A 35 -11.70 -14.61 5.38
N ALA A 36 -11.22 -15.10 6.52
CA ALA A 36 -9.84 -15.57 6.66
C ALA A 36 -9.49 -16.54 5.50
N VAL A 37 -8.68 -16.04 4.56
CA VAL A 37 -8.18 -16.82 3.42
C VAL A 37 -7.02 -17.65 3.98
N PRO A 38 -6.98 -18.98 3.75
CA PRO A 38 -5.82 -19.78 4.16
C PRO A 38 -4.56 -19.19 3.53
N ALA A 39 -3.46 -19.09 4.30
CA ALA A 39 -2.20 -18.50 3.88
C ALA A 39 -1.81 -18.95 2.46
N SER A 40 -2.09 -18.08 1.47
CA SER A 40 -1.75 -18.33 0.08
C SER A 40 -0.26 -18.05 -0.11
N THR A 41 0.43 -18.80 -0.95
CA THR A 41 1.85 -18.50 -1.29
C THR A 41 2.01 -17.29 -2.20
N ALA A 42 0.92 -16.56 -2.47
CA ALA A 42 0.87 -15.56 -3.51
C ALA A 42 -0.09 -14.42 -3.13
N ASP A 43 0.36 -13.19 -3.34
CA ASP A 43 -0.41 -11.97 -3.13
C ASP A 43 -1.35 -11.76 -4.31
N MET A 44 -2.64 -11.59 -4.05
CA MET A 44 -3.55 -11.12 -5.10
C MET A 44 -3.21 -9.69 -5.49
N PHE A 45 -3.28 -9.40 -6.78
CA PHE A 45 -3.11 -8.04 -7.30
C PHE A 45 -4.31 -7.63 -8.16
N TYR A 46 -4.77 -6.42 -7.91
CA TYR A 46 -5.94 -5.84 -8.56
C TYR A 46 -5.55 -4.63 -9.40
N ALA A 47 -6.37 -4.28 -10.37
CA ALA A 47 -6.40 -2.94 -10.92
C ALA A 47 -7.77 -2.32 -10.65
N LEU A 48 -7.77 -1.09 -10.17
CA LEU A 48 -8.99 -0.29 -10.15
C LEU A 48 -9.19 0.38 -11.50
N PHE A 49 -10.40 0.26 -12.02
CA PHE A 49 -10.82 0.92 -13.25
C PHE A 49 -11.94 1.90 -12.92
N ALA A 50 -11.79 3.13 -13.38
CA ALA A 50 -12.87 4.11 -13.44
C ALA A 50 -13.33 4.23 -14.89
N THR A 51 -14.60 3.95 -15.17
CA THR A 51 -15.18 4.21 -16.50
C THR A 51 -16.46 5.03 -16.33
N ASN A 52 -16.70 5.94 -17.26
CA ASN A 52 -18.01 6.59 -17.40
C ASN A 52 -19.02 5.67 -18.11
N CYS A 53 -18.55 4.56 -18.70
CA CYS A 53 -19.37 3.71 -19.55
C CYS A 53 -18.88 2.27 -19.67
N GLY A 54 -19.83 1.34 -19.59
CA GLY A 54 -19.55 -0.09 -19.65
C GLY A 54 -18.87 -0.62 -18.38
N LYS A 55 -18.80 -1.94 -18.27
CA LYS A 55 -18.00 -2.59 -17.23
C LYS A 55 -16.69 -3.05 -17.86
N PRO A 56 -15.54 -2.64 -17.32
CA PRO A 56 -14.26 -3.15 -17.80
C PRO A 56 -14.22 -4.65 -17.53
N ARG A 57 -13.74 -5.40 -18.51
CA ARG A 57 -13.56 -6.85 -18.41
C ARG A 57 -12.23 -7.21 -19.03
N LEU A 58 -11.46 -8.07 -18.35
CA LEU A 58 -10.26 -8.64 -18.94
C LEU A 58 -10.60 -9.34 -20.25
N ASP A 59 -9.77 -9.10 -21.27
CA ASP A 59 -9.90 -9.83 -22.52
C ASP A 59 -9.51 -11.30 -22.27
N PRO A 60 -10.45 -12.25 -22.36
CA PRO A 60 -10.13 -13.65 -22.12
C PRO A 60 -9.15 -14.23 -23.15
N ALA A 61 -9.00 -13.60 -24.33
CA ALA A 61 -8.03 -14.01 -25.34
C ALA A 61 -6.60 -13.51 -25.03
N ASN A 62 -6.47 -12.47 -24.21
CA ASN A 62 -5.21 -11.82 -23.86
C ASN A 62 -5.12 -11.66 -22.34
N PRO A 63 -4.87 -12.76 -21.60
CA PRO A 63 -4.76 -12.71 -20.16
C PRO A 63 -3.62 -11.78 -19.72
N PRO A 64 -3.68 -11.20 -18.51
CA PRO A 64 -2.59 -10.40 -17.96
C PRO A 64 -1.26 -11.13 -18.05
N VAL A 65 -0.25 -10.46 -18.60
CA VAL A 65 1.12 -11.00 -18.71
C VAL A 65 2.01 -10.27 -17.71
N VAL A 66 2.54 -11.01 -16.75
CA VAL A 66 3.57 -10.50 -15.84
C VAL A 66 4.93 -10.81 -16.46
N THR A 67 5.65 -9.78 -16.86
CA THR A 67 7.04 -9.87 -17.32
C THR A 67 7.99 -9.39 -16.24
N ARG A 68 8.91 -10.26 -15.86
CA ARG A 68 9.97 -9.92 -14.91
C ARG A 68 11.13 -9.26 -15.65
N GLY A 69 11.29 -7.97 -15.47
CA GLY A 69 12.41 -7.17 -15.97
C GLY A 69 13.60 -7.17 -15.01
N ALA A 70 14.78 -6.88 -15.56
CA ALA A 70 15.92 -6.49 -14.73
C ALA A 70 15.59 -5.14 -14.04
N PRO A 71 16.10 -4.89 -12.82
CA PRO A 71 16.03 -3.56 -12.22
C PRO A 71 16.49 -2.49 -13.21
N ALA A 72 15.80 -1.36 -13.23
CA ALA A 72 16.30 -0.17 -13.90
C ALA A 72 17.70 0.16 -13.36
N GLU A 73 18.60 0.67 -14.21
CA GLU A 73 19.96 1.01 -13.81
C GLU A 73 19.94 1.96 -12.60
N GLY A 74 20.54 1.52 -11.48
CA GLY A 74 20.54 2.26 -10.21
C GLY A 74 19.38 1.98 -9.25
N SER A 75 18.41 1.13 -9.63
CA SER A 75 17.36 0.66 -8.71
C SER A 75 17.75 -0.67 -8.04
N GLN A 76 17.40 -0.83 -6.77
CA GLN A 76 17.42 -2.13 -6.11
C GLN A 76 16.01 -2.71 -6.17
N GLY A 77 15.88 -3.92 -6.72
CA GLY A 77 14.60 -4.61 -6.79
C GLY A 77 14.45 -5.46 -8.05
N VAL A 78 13.35 -6.20 -8.11
CA VAL A 78 12.87 -6.84 -9.32
C VAL A 78 11.79 -5.92 -9.88
N VAL A 79 11.89 -5.54 -11.15
CA VAL A 79 10.80 -4.82 -11.82
C VAL A 79 9.87 -5.86 -12.41
N GLU A 80 8.63 -5.92 -11.92
CA GLU A 80 7.59 -6.72 -12.58
C GLU A 80 6.68 -5.78 -13.37
N THR A 81 6.72 -5.92 -14.70
CA THR A 81 5.84 -5.19 -15.62
C THR A 81 4.62 -6.06 -15.90
N ILE A 82 3.44 -5.52 -15.65
CA ILE A 82 2.18 -6.23 -15.83
C ILE A 82 1.44 -5.61 -17.02
N THR A 83 1.36 -6.34 -18.12
CA THR A 83 0.59 -5.94 -19.29
C THR A 83 -0.81 -6.52 -19.18
N VAL A 84 -1.83 -5.66 -19.18
CA VAL A 84 -3.23 -6.05 -19.06
C VAL A 84 -3.97 -5.63 -20.33
N ALA A 85 -4.47 -6.60 -21.08
CA ALA A 85 -5.45 -6.33 -22.13
C ALA A 85 -6.85 -6.39 -21.54
N TYR A 86 -7.65 -5.38 -21.80
CA TYR A 86 -9.05 -5.32 -21.38
C TYR A 86 -9.94 -4.94 -22.56
N SER A 87 -11.20 -5.28 -22.41
CA SER A 87 -12.27 -4.83 -23.30
C SER A 87 -13.34 -4.17 -22.43
N LEU A 88 -13.96 -3.12 -22.96
CA LEU A 88 -15.16 -2.58 -22.36
C LEU A 88 -16.32 -3.43 -22.84
N LEU A 89 -17.09 -4.01 -21.91
CA LEU A 89 -18.40 -4.51 -22.29
C LEU A 89 -19.23 -3.33 -22.79
N PRO A 90 -20.00 -3.49 -23.89
CA PRO A 90 -20.87 -2.43 -24.34
C PRO A 90 -21.76 -1.99 -23.17
N PRO A 91 -22.00 -0.69 -23.02
CA PRO A 91 -22.79 -0.20 -21.90
C PRO A 91 -24.19 -0.82 -21.97
N GLU A 92 -24.77 -1.14 -20.81
CA GLU A 92 -26.16 -1.64 -20.74
C GLU A 92 -27.17 -0.57 -21.22
N SER A 93 -26.74 0.69 -21.37
CA SER A 93 -27.52 1.78 -21.94
C SER A 93 -26.71 2.56 -22.98
N ASP A 94 -27.38 3.07 -24.02
CA ASP A 94 -26.76 3.88 -25.08
C ASP A 94 -26.25 5.26 -24.61
N VAL A 95 -26.44 5.61 -23.33
CA VAL A 95 -26.08 6.92 -22.78
C VAL A 95 -25.04 6.77 -21.67
N CYS A 96 -23.81 7.13 -21.99
CA CYS A 96 -22.75 7.32 -21.00
C CYS A 96 -22.98 8.63 -20.26
N PRO A 97 -23.05 8.66 -18.92
CA PRO A 97 -23.01 9.92 -18.19
C PRO A 97 -21.71 10.67 -18.52
N ALA A 98 -21.82 11.98 -18.77
CA ALA A 98 -20.67 12.84 -19.05
C ALA A 98 -19.75 13.05 -17.82
N VAL A 99 -20.18 12.61 -16.64
CA VAL A 99 -19.47 12.77 -15.37
C VAL A 99 -19.28 11.38 -14.75
N LEU A 100 -18.02 11.03 -14.49
CA LEU A 100 -17.64 9.86 -13.70
C LEU A 100 -18.30 9.96 -12.32
N GLN A 101 -19.14 8.99 -11.98
CA GLN A 101 -19.64 8.86 -10.62
C GLN A 101 -18.53 8.24 -9.75
N PRO A 102 -18.31 8.71 -8.52
CA PRO A 102 -17.24 8.20 -7.65
C PRO A 102 -17.42 6.74 -7.22
N ASP A 103 -18.61 6.17 -7.36
CA ASP A 103 -18.91 4.74 -7.14
C ASP A 103 -18.66 3.85 -8.37
N ALA A 104 -18.16 4.41 -9.48
CA ALA A 104 -17.87 3.65 -10.71
C ALA A 104 -16.53 2.90 -10.67
N LEU A 105 -15.84 2.85 -9.52
CA LEU A 105 -14.59 2.11 -9.37
C LEU A 105 -14.87 0.61 -9.36
N THR A 106 -14.38 -0.08 -10.38
CA THR A 106 -14.41 -1.55 -10.47
C THR A 106 -13.02 -2.10 -10.21
N ALA A 107 -12.88 -2.92 -9.17
CA ALA A 107 -11.68 -3.71 -8.96
C ALA A 107 -11.70 -4.96 -9.84
N ILE A 108 -10.66 -5.13 -10.66
CA ILE A 108 -10.45 -6.33 -11.47
C ILE A 108 -9.23 -7.05 -10.93
N GLU A 109 -9.42 -8.31 -10.54
CA GLU A 109 -8.31 -9.19 -10.19
C GLU A 109 -7.48 -9.46 -11.45
N LEU A 110 -6.22 -9.08 -11.40
CA LEU A 110 -5.30 -9.26 -12.52
C LEU A 110 -4.45 -10.54 -12.37
N GLY A 111 -4.36 -11.08 -11.15
CA GLY A 111 -3.76 -12.38 -10.87
C GLY A 111 -3.13 -12.47 -9.48
N HIS A 112 -2.09 -13.28 -9.37
CA HIS A 112 -1.30 -13.45 -8.15
C HIS A 112 0.19 -13.19 -8.38
N LEU A 113 0.83 -12.42 -7.49
CA LEU A 113 2.27 -12.22 -7.41
C LEU A 113 2.86 -13.14 -6.34
N GLN A 114 4.15 -13.47 -6.46
CA GLN A 114 4.82 -14.15 -5.36
C GLN A 114 4.90 -13.21 -4.15
N ARG A 115 4.62 -13.75 -2.96
CA ARG A 115 4.84 -13.02 -1.70
C ARG A 115 6.29 -12.51 -1.61
N GLY A 116 6.47 -11.29 -1.10
CA GLY A 116 7.75 -10.57 -1.04
C GLY A 116 8.01 -9.61 -2.22
N THR A 117 7.09 -9.50 -3.18
CA THR A 117 7.21 -8.57 -4.32
C THR A 117 6.91 -7.14 -3.87
N THR A 118 7.94 -6.30 -3.76
CA THR A 118 7.87 -4.97 -3.13
C THR A 118 7.90 -3.79 -4.11
N LEU A 119 8.21 -4.03 -5.39
CA LEU A 119 8.28 -2.96 -6.39
C LEU A 119 7.64 -3.43 -7.71
N VAL A 120 6.38 -3.10 -7.90
CA VAL A 120 5.73 -3.22 -9.21
C VAL A 120 5.82 -1.85 -9.87
N LEU A 121 6.81 -1.64 -10.76
CA LEU A 121 6.75 -0.49 -11.66
C LEU A 121 5.64 -0.78 -12.68
N GLN A 122 4.48 -0.21 -12.42
CA GLN A 122 3.31 -0.45 -13.26
C GLN A 122 3.38 0.41 -14.51
N THR A 123 3.48 -0.24 -15.66
CA THR A 123 3.20 0.40 -16.95
C THR A 123 1.98 -0.31 -17.50
N PHE A 124 0.83 0.37 -17.47
CA PHE A 124 -0.39 -0.14 -18.07
C PHE A 124 -0.41 0.29 -19.54
N ASP A 125 -0.07 -0.64 -20.43
CA ASP A 125 -0.35 -0.47 -21.86
C ASP A 125 -1.83 -0.80 -22.10
N LEU A 126 -2.68 0.24 -21.99
CA LEU A 126 -4.10 0.15 -22.27
C LEU A 126 -4.30 0.15 -23.79
N VAL A 127 -4.62 -1.01 -24.36
CA VAL A 127 -4.89 -1.16 -25.80
C VAL A 127 -6.41 -1.12 -26.02
N GLY A 128 -6.96 0.08 -26.26
CA GLY A 128 -8.38 0.32 -26.54
C GLY A 128 -8.62 1.70 -27.15
N GLU A 129 -9.72 1.88 -27.90
CA GLU A 129 -10.09 3.18 -28.49
C GLU A 129 -10.56 4.17 -27.39
N ASP A 130 -9.73 5.20 -27.17
CA ASP A 130 -9.97 6.56 -26.64
C ASP A 130 -10.79 6.86 -25.36
N ASP A 131 -11.47 5.92 -24.71
CA ASP A 131 -12.12 6.21 -23.42
C ASP A 131 -11.27 5.74 -22.23
N LEU A 132 -10.58 6.73 -21.64
CA LEU A 132 -9.60 6.64 -20.55
C LEU A 132 -10.12 5.82 -19.35
N ALA A 133 -9.65 4.57 -19.26
CA ALA A 133 -9.56 3.85 -18.01
C ALA A 133 -8.32 4.36 -17.25
N TYR A 134 -8.53 5.07 -16.15
CA TYR A 134 -7.43 5.37 -15.23
C TYR A 134 -7.21 4.16 -14.32
N VAL A 135 -5.99 3.63 -14.30
CA VAL A 135 -5.57 2.59 -13.35
C VAL A 135 -4.58 3.21 -12.37
N ASP A 136 -5.00 3.32 -11.11
CA ASP A 136 -4.29 4.12 -10.12
C ASP A 136 -3.38 3.30 -9.20
N TRP A 137 -3.73 2.04 -8.92
CA TRP A 137 -2.96 1.21 -7.99
C TRP A 137 -3.25 -0.29 -8.13
N ALA A 138 -2.28 -1.11 -7.69
CA ALA A 138 -2.52 -2.50 -7.29
C ALA A 138 -2.27 -2.68 -5.80
N VAL A 139 -3.19 -3.37 -5.13
CA VAL A 139 -2.98 -3.88 -3.77
C VAL A 139 -2.27 -5.20 -3.88
N VAL A 140 -1.17 -5.37 -3.16
CA VAL A 140 -0.45 -6.63 -2.98
C VAL A 140 -0.85 -7.14 -1.59
N GLY A 141 -1.73 -8.14 -1.55
CA GLY A 141 -2.57 -8.43 -0.39
C GLY A 141 -1.89 -8.80 0.95
N HIS A 142 -0.68 -9.35 0.95
CA HIS A 142 -0.06 -9.88 2.19
C HIS A 142 1.37 -9.40 2.45
N THR A 143 2.09 -8.92 1.43
CA THR A 143 3.43 -8.35 1.62
C THR A 143 3.32 -6.91 2.13
N PRO A 144 3.85 -6.58 3.32
CA PRO A 144 3.83 -5.22 3.83
C PRO A 144 4.68 -4.32 2.95
N ASP A 145 4.20 -3.11 2.69
CA ASP A 145 4.99 -2.08 2.05
C ASP A 145 6.28 -1.83 2.86
N PRO A 146 7.46 -1.72 2.21
CA PRO A 146 8.69 -1.38 2.93
C PRO A 146 8.61 -0.11 3.78
N ALA A 147 7.67 0.79 3.49
CA ALA A 147 7.31 1.96 4.29
C ALA A 147 6.94 1.61 5.74
N VAL A 148 6.51 0.38 6.04
CA VAL A 148 6.26 -0.05 7.43
C VAL A 148 7.55 -0.05 8.29
N SER A 149 8.73 -0.07 7.65
CA SER A 149 10.00 0.05 8.37
C SER A 149 10.17 1.45 8.93
N GLY A 150 10.43 1.54 10.24
CA GLY A 150 10.52 2.82 10.92
C GLY A 150 10.43 2.70 12.43
N THR A 151 10.31 3.85 13.07
CA THR A 151 10.01 3.97 14.49
C THR A 151 8.57 4.41 14.64
N TRP A 152 7.90 3.81 15.60
CA TRP A 152 6.48 3.95 15.87
C TRP A 152 6.30 4.27 17.34
N PHE A 153 5.41 5.18 17.67
CA PHE A 153 5.15 5.57 19.05
C PHE A 153 3.66 5.55 19.37
N ASP A 154 3.37 5.35 20.65
CA ASP A 154 2.03 5.49 21.21
C ASP A 154 1.83 6.95 21.66
N PRO A 155 0.91 7.72 21.06
CA PRO A 155 0.66 9.10 21.45
C PRO A 155 0.01 9.22 22.85
N ASP A 156 -0.65 8.19 23.34
CA ASP A 156 -1.30 8.15 24.65
C ASP A 156 -0.36 7.66 25.76
N ALA A 157 0.79 7.05 25.40
CA ALA A 157 1.84 6.63 26.32
C ALA A 157 3.24 7.13 25.89
N PRO A 158 3.57 8.42 26.11
CA PRO A 158 4.87 8.98 25.73
C PRO A 158 6.06 8.22 26.32
N GLY A 159 7.06 7.94 25.49
CA GLY A 159 8.25 7.17 25.86
C GLY A 159 8.13 5.67 25.58
N THR A 160 6.97 5.23 25.11
CA THR A 160 6.72 3.86 24.65
C THR A 160 6.63 3.82 23.13
N GLY A 161 7.17 2.77 22.51
CA GLY A 161 7.11 2.59 21.08
C GLY A 161 7.86 1.38 20.58
N VAL A 162 7.82 1.17 19.26
CA VAL A 162 8.56 0.11 18.59
C VAL A 162 9.42 0.65 17.48
N SER A 163 10.59 0.06 17.28
CA SER A 163 11.35 0.17 16.04
C SER A 163 11.14 -1.12 15.26
N LEU A 164 10.72 -0.99 14.01
CA LEU A 164 10.45 -2.08 13.10
C LEU A 164 11.39 -1.96 11.90
N SER A 165 12.11 -3.04 11.60
CA SER A 165 13.00 -3.11 10.44
C SER A 165 12.67 -4.34 9.62
N LEU A 166 12.42 -4.17 8.33
CA LEU A 166 12.36 -5.28 7.41
C LEU A 166 13.78 -5.69 6.99
N ALA A 167 14.15 -6.93 7.30
CA ALA A 167 15.39 -7.54 6.82
C ALA A 167 15.11 -8.23 5.47
N PRO A 168 15.83 -7.86 4.40
CA PRO A 168 15.67 -8.52 3.10
C PRO A 168 16.08 -9.99 3.21
N ASP A 169 15.29 -10.89 2.63
CA ASP A 169 15.67 -12.29 2.48
C ASP A 169 16.49 -12.47 1.17
N ALA A 170 17.61 -13.18 1.26
CA ALA A 170 18.50 -13.43 0.12
C ALA A 170 17.83 -14.19 -1.03
N GLY A 171 16.68 -14.83 -0.78
CA GLY A 171 15.92 -15.61 -1.75
C GLY A 171 14.73 -14.91 -2.41
N HIS A 172 14.56 -13.58 -2.25
CA HIS A 172 13.32 -12.87 -2.64
C HIS A 172 12.06 -13.38 -1.92
N ALA A 173 12.21 -14.03 -0.75
CA ALA A 173 11.08 -14.37 0.09
C ALA A 173 10.59 -13.14 0.86
N GLU A 174 9.42 -13.26 1.51
CA GLU A 174 8.89 -12.22 2.39
C GLU A 174 9.96 -11.74 3.39
N PRO A 175 10.14 -10.42 3.52
CA PRO A 175 11.12 -9.89 4.44
C PRO A 175 10.80 -10.34 5.87
N THR A 176 11.86 -10.68 6.61
CA THR A 176 11.71 -10.94 8.04
C THR A 176 11.66 -9.61 8.76
N ALA A 177 10.59 -9.33 9.47
CA ALA A 177 10.47 -8.14 10.28
C ALA A 177 11.16 -8.37 11.63
N VAL A 178 12.07 -7.47 11.99
CA VAL A 178 12.70 -7.42 13.31
C VAL A 178 12.06 -6.28 14.08
N LEU A 179 11.49 -6.61 15.24
CA LEU A 179 10.80 -5.68 16.12
C LEU A 179 11.64 -5.47 17.39
N PHE A 180 11.86 -4.20 17.73
CA PHE A 180 12.47 -3.76 18.98
C PHE A 180 11.45 -2.90 19.73
N LEU A 181 10.95 -3.41 20.85
CA LEU A 181 9.99 -2.73 21.72
C LEU A 181 10.73 -2.05 22.88
N ALA A 182 10.59 -0.72 22.95
CA ALA A 182 11.07 0.10 24.05
C ALA A 182 9.88 0.47 24.95
N THR A 183 9.94 0.05 26.21
CA THR A 183 8.88 0.29 27.20
C THR A 183 9.47 0.38 28.61
N LEU A 184 8.60 0.47 29.62
CA LEU A 184 8.97 0.42 31.03
C LEU A 184 8.39 -0.85 31.65
N SER A 185 9.06 -1.43 32.64
CA SER A 185 8.46 -2.44 33.51
C SER A 185 7.46 -1.83 34.49
N PRO A 186 6.66 -2.64 35.22
CA PRO A 186 5.68 -2.12 36.18
C PRO A 186 6.25 -1.21 37.27
N ASP A 187 7.52 -1.40 37.65
CA ASP A 187 8.27 -0.56 38.59
C ASP A 187 8.86 0.72 37.95
N GLY A 188 8.66 0.92 36.64
CA GLY A 188 9.12 2.09 35.90
C GLY A 188 10.56 1.99 35.39
N ALA A 189 11.23 0.83 35.51
CA ALA A 189 12.56 0.65 34.94
C ALA A 189 12.49 0.49 33.41
N PRO A 190 13.49 0.98 32.65
CA PRO A 190 13.55 0.74 31.20
C PRO A 190 13.62 -0.75 30.88
N LEU A 191 12.81 -1.17 29.91
CA LEU A 191 12.74 -2.54 29.43
C LEU A 191 12.78 -2.55 27.90
N TRP A 192 13.65 -3.40 27.37
CA TRP A 192 13.78 -3.62 25.92
C TRP A 192 13.47 -5.07 25.60
N LEU A 193 12.60 -5.27 24.62
CA LEU A 193 12.20 -6.58 24.14
C LEU A 193 12.45 -6.65 22.63
N THR A 194 12.92 -7.79 22.17
CA THR A 194 13.23 -7.99 20.75
C THR A 194 12.64 -9.27 20.23
N GLY A 195 12.26 -9.29 18.97
CA GLY A 195 11.90 -10.51 18.29
C GLY A 195 11.90 -10.33 16.78
N ALA A 196 11.65 -11.43 16.08
CA ALA A 196 11.50 -11.42 14.63
C ALA A 196 10.33 -12.29 14.20
N GLY A 197 9.70 -11.93 13.10
CA GLY A 197 8.54 -12.62 12.53
C GLY A 197 8.36 -12.28 11.07
N LYS A 198 7.28 -12.78 10.48
CA LYS A 198 6.85 -12.44 9.13
C LYS A 198 5.45 -11.84 9.20
N PHE A 199 5.15 -10.97 8.25
CA PHE A 199 3.81 -10.43 8.09
C PHE A 199 2.92 -11.46 7.38
N GLU A 200 1.70 -11.59 7.88
CA GLU A 200 0.60 -12.33 7.26
C GLU A 200 -0.61 -11.40 7.30
N ASP A 201 -1.16 -11.02 6.14
CA ASP A 201 -2.33 -10.14 6.07
C ASP A 201 -2.16 -8.81 6.83
N ALA A 202 -1.04 -8.11 6.62
CA ALA A 202 -0.65 -6.89 7.35
C ALA A 202 -0.48 -7.05 8.88
N VAL A 203 -0.56 -8.29 9.39
CA VAL A 203 -0.34 -8.62 10.80
C VAL A 203 1.02 -9.30 10.96
N LEU A 204 1.85 -8.73 11.84
CA LEU A 204 3.11 -9.29 12.26
C LEU A 204 2.96 -9.87 13.67
N THR A 205 3.15 -11.17 13.82
CA THR A 205 3.22 -11.83 15.14
C THR A 205 4.66 -12.18 15.47
N VAL A 206 5.15 -11.70 16.62
CA VAL A 206 6.56 -11.78 17.00
C VAL A 206 6.71 -12.36 18.40
N PRO A 207 7.37 -13.51 18.58
CA PRO A 207 7.79 -13.96 19.90
C PRO A 207 8.86 -13.00 20.44
N LEU A 208 8.60 -12.45 21.63
CA LEU A 208 9.47 -11.50 22.29
C LEU A 208 10.47 -12.20 23.20
N THR A 209 11.70 -11.69 23.17
CA THR A 209 12.80 -12.09 24.04
C THR A 209 13.27 -10.88 24.84
N ARG A 210 13.57 -11.11 26.11
CA ARG A 210 14.22 -10.14 27.00
C ARG A 210 15.69 -10.49 27.06
N SER A 211 16.54 -9.50 26.80
CA SER A 211 17.99 -9.63 26.99
C SER A 211 18.39 -8.95 28.30
N SER A 212 19.22 -9.62 29.10
CA SER A 212 19.77 -9.06 30.33
C SER A 212 21.27 -9.32 30.40
N ALA A 213 22.01 -8.30 30.82
CA ALA A 213 23.44 -8.41 31.12
C ALA A 213 23.75 -7.52 32.34
N ALA A 214 24.51 -8.06 33.28
CA ALA A 214 24.99 -7.31 34.44
C ALA A 214 26.51 -7.12 34.31
N GLY A 215 26.93 -5.90 33.97
CA GLY A 215 28.35 -5.57 33.76
C GLY A 215 28.97 -6.37 32.62
N SER A 216 30.03 -7.13 32.91
CA SER A 216 30.74 -7.97 31.93
C SER A 216 30.20 -9.41 31.83
N ALA A 217 29.10 -9.73 32.53
CA ALA A 217 28.49 -11.05 32.45
C ALA A 217 27.95 -11.33 31.03
N PRO A 218 27.95 -12.61 30.58
CA PRO A 218 27.34 -12.98 29.31
C PRO A 218 25.86 -12.59 29.23
N VAL A 219 25.43 -12.09 28.07
CA VAL A 219 24.02 -11.76 27.81
C VAL A 219 23.18 -13.02 27.96
N GLN A 220 22.15 -12.95 28.81
CA GLN A 220 21.14 -13.99 28.93
C GLN A 220 19.87 -13.53 28.20
N THR A 221 19.31 -14.41 27.37
CA THR A 221 18.05 -14.17 26.66
C THR A 221 16.98 -15.09 27.22
N THR A 222 15.85 -14.53 27.65
CA THR A 222 14.69 -15.31 28.10
C THR A 222 13.47 -14.98 27.25
N ALA A 223 12.64 -15.98 26.97
CA ALA A 223 11.32 -15.74 26.38
C ALA A 223 10.52 -14.80 27.30
N ALA A 224 9.87 -13.80 26.72
CA ALA A 224 9.15 -12.78 27.46
C ALA A 224 7.65 -12.82 27.19
N GLY A 225 7.22 -13.09 25.95
CA GLY A 225 5.82 -13.07 25.54
C GLY A 225 5.69 -12.98 24.02
N THR A 226 4.62 -12.37 23.54
CA THR A 226 4.36 -12.21 22.10
C THR A 226 3.85 -10.79 21.82
N ALA A 227 4.37 -10.16 20.76
CA ALA A 227 3.81 -8.94 20.20
C ALA A 227 3.00 -9.24 18.94
N ARG A 228 1.89 -8.55 18.74
CA ARG A 228 1.12 -8.51 17.50
C ARG A 228 1.06 -7.07 17.01
N PHE A 229 1.66 -6.80 15.86
CA PHE A 229 1.67 -5.50 15.20
C PHE A 229 0.81 -5.59 13.95
N GLU A 230 -0.22 -4.75 13.83
CA GLU A 230 -1.10 -4.69 12.66
C GLU A 230 -0.95 -3.33 11.99
N TYR A 231 -0.49 -3.34 10.74
CA TYR A 231 -0.35 -2.11 9.95
C TYR A 231 -1.70 -1.74 9.34
N LEU A 232 -2.19 -0.54 9.65
CA LEU A 232 -3.47 -0.04 9.16
C LEU A 232 -3.33 0.80 7.87
N GLY A 233 -2.10 1.08 7.44
CA GLY A 233 -1.80 1.98 6.33
C GLY A 233 -1.51 3.40 6.80
N CYS A 234 -0.91 4.22 5.92
CA CYS A 234 -0.75 5.67 6.15
C CYS A 234 -0.03 6.04 7.45
N GLY A 235 1.02 5.30 7.82
CA GLY A 235 1.76 5.54 9.07
C GLY A 235 0.98 5.21 10.34
N ASP A 236 -0.11 4.44 10.23
CA ASP A 236 -0.94 4.00 11.35
C ASP A 236 -0.81 2.51 11.58
N ALA A 237 -0.77 2.12 12.86
CA ALA A 237 -0.70 0.72 13.26
C ALA A 237 -1.37 0.50 14.62
N VAL A 238 -1.57 -0.77 14.96
CA VAL A 238 -1.97 -1.22 16.29
C VAL A 238 -0.93 -2.19 16.81
N LEU A 239 -0.53 -2.05 18.08
CA LEU A 239 0.32 -3.01 18.77
C LEU A 239 -0.41 -3.58 19.97
N SER A 240 -0.40 -4.91 20.09
CA SER A 240 -0.74 -5.59 21.33
C SER A 240 0.39 -6.50 21.79
N VAL A 241 0.52 -6.63 23.10
CA VAL A 241 1.56 -7.43 23.74
C VAL A 241 0.90 -8.34 24.75
N ASP A 242 1.15 -9.64 24.64
CA ASP A 242 0.63 -10.66 25.55
C ASP A 242 1.77 -11.42 26.25
N GLY A 243 1.50 -11.86 27.47
CA GLY A 243 2.43 -12.65 28.28
C GLY A 243 3.60 -11.88 28.89
N VAL A 244 3.69 -10.56 28.71
CA VAL A 244 4.75 -9.72 29.29
C VAL A 244 4.17 -8.72 30.30
N GLU A 245 4.78 -8.63 31.49
CA GLU A 245 4.54 -7.52 32.40
C GLU A 245 5.29 -6.26 31.91
N VAL A 246 4.58 -5.39 31.19
CA VAL A 246 5.07 -4.11 30.65
C VAL A 246 4.10 -2.99 31.03
N ARG A 247 4.62 -1.76 31.08
CA ARG A 247 3.82 -0.54 31.17
C ARG A 247 3.46 -0.08 29.76
N PHE A 248 2.71 -0.94 29.09
CA PHE A 248 2.05 -0.69 27.83
C PHE A 248 0.54 -0.64 28.12
N PRO A 249 -0.31 0.08 27.36
CA PRO A 249 -1.75 -0.01 27.55
C PRO A 249 -2.22 -1.46 27.61
N ASP A 250 -3.12 -1.76 28.54
CA ASP A 250 -3.75 -3.08 28.59
C ASP A 250 -4.56 -3.27 27.30
N GLY A 251 -4.12 -4.20 26.44
CA GLY A 251 -4.74 -4.49 25.15
C GLY A 251 -4.01 -3.84 23.97
N ASP A 252 -4.78 -3.17 23.11
CA ASP A 252 -4.32 -2.62 21.84
C ASP A 252 -3.91 -1.15 22.01
N ALA A 253 -2.69 -0.81 21.62
CA ALA A 253 -2.24 0.58 21.51
C ALA A 253 -2.21 1.03 20.06
N ALA A 254 -2.83 2.18 19.79
CA ALA A 254 -2.69 2.85 18.51
C ALA A 254 -1.29 3.44 18.39
N LEU A 255 -0.61 3.14 17.28
CA LEU A 255 0.71 3.63 16.99
C LEU A 255 0.68 4.61 15.81
N ARG A 256 1.57 5.60 15.87
CA ARG A 256 1.87 6.51 14.78
C ARG A 256 3.33 6.37 14.38
N GLN A 257 3.60 6.38 13.08
CA GLN A 257 4.96 6.35 12.54
C GLN A 257 5.65 7.71 12.74
N LEU A 258 6.91 7.69 13.20
CA LEU A 258 7.76 8.87 13.37
C LEU A 258 8.81 9.01 12.27
N THR A 259 9.27 7.88 11.75
CA THR A 259 10.34 7.85 10.77
C THR A 259 9.95 6.96 9.61
N THR A 260 10.13 7.49 8.42
CA THR A 260 9.92 6.79 7.16
C THR A 260 11.25 6.28 6.64
N THR A 261 11.21 5.28 5.78
CA THR A 261 12.38 4.93 4.97
C THR A 261 12.57 6.02 3.91
N PHE A 262 13.79 6.54 3.77
CA PHE A 262 14.06 7.64 2.84
C PHE A 262 13.59 7.31 1.41
N GLY A 263 12.76 8.17 0.84
CA GLY A 263 12.20 7.99 -0.51
C GLY A 263 10.92 7.15 -0.55
N LEU A 264 10.43 6.66 0.59
CA LEU A 264 9.10 6.07 0.75
C LEU A 264 8.25 7.03 1.60
N ASP A 265 7.11 7.44 1.05
CA ASP A 265 6.16 8.32 1.73
C ASP A 265 5.14 7.45 2.48
N ASP A 266 4.94 7.68 3.78
CA ASP A 266 4.05 6.89 4.65
C ASP A 266 2.61 6.82 4.14
N CYS A 267 2.15 7.88 3.47
CA CYS A 267 0.76 8.10 3.08
C CYS A 267 0.59 8.54 1.61
N LYS A 268 1.52 8.21 0.71
CA LYS A 268 1.20 8.42 -0.71
C LYS A 268 0.34 7.26 -1.22
N PRO A 269 -0.94 7.48 -1.61
CA PRO A 269 -1.26 7.02 -2.95
C PRO A 269 -0.23 7.69 -3.89
N PRO A 270 0.41 6.97 -4.82
CA PRO A 270 1.43 7.55 -5.69
C PRO A 270 0.88 8.84 -6.29
N THR A 271 1.45 9.99 -5.92
CA THR A 271 0.98 11.28 -6.43
C THR A 271 1.17 11.28 -7.94
N THR A 272 0.06 11.51 -8.65
CA THR A 272 0.07 11.83 -10.07
C THR A 272 1.10 12.91 -10.34
N ARG A 273 2.06 12.59 -11.22
CA ARG A 273 2.96 13.59 -11.76
C ARG A 273 2.12 14.56 -12.61
N PRO A 274 2.30 15.88 -12.50
CA PRO A 274 1.60 16.84 -13.36
C PRO A 274 1.95 16.66 -14.84
#